data_AF-A0A1W1YU22-F1
#
_entry.id   AF-A0A1W1YU22-F1
#
_cell.length_a   1.000
_cell.length_b   1.000
_cell.length_c   1.000
_cell.angle_alpha   90.00
_cell.angle_beta   90.00
_cell.angle_gamma   90.00
#
_symmetry.space_group_name_H-M   'P 1'
#
loop_
_entity.id
_entity.type
_entity.pdbx_description
1 polymer ?
#
loop_
_entity_poly.entity_id
_entity_poly.type
_entity_poly.pdbx_seq_one_letter_code
_entity_poly.pdbx_strand_id
1 'polypeptide(L)'
;MSLRFEKTMDEMEAAQLNAIQLAYLGDTVWEMIVRYKLISRKYNVHHMHKKCVSLVNAHSQYMILGSIQDELTETEKEIVRRGRNAHARHAAPRNQDPDEYAASTGFEALFGFLYLTGQDERICRIVKHIEEVISDG
;
A
#
# COMPACT_ATOMS: atom_id res chain seq x y z
N MET A 1 -14.36 -2.26 16.15
CA MET A 1 -13.70 -3.55 16.44
C MET A 1 -12.53 -3.65 15.48
N SER A 2 -11.29 -3.58 15.98
CA SER A 2 -10.09 -3.66 15.14
C SER A 2 -9.71 -5.13 14.92
N LEU A 3 -9.25 -5.49 13.73
CA LEU A 3 -8.71 -6.83 13.41
C LEU A 3 -7.29 -7.05 13.96
N ARG A 4 -6.90 -6.27 14.97
CA ARG A 4 -5.58 -6.33 15.62
C ARG A 4 -5.60 -7.39 16.71
N PHE A 5 -4.75 -8.40 16.55
CA PHE A 5 -4.60 -9.50 17.49
C PHE A 5 -3.74 -9.11 18.72
N GLU A 6 -2.96 -8.03 18.61
CA GLU A 6 -2.12 -7.47 19.68
C GLU A 6 -2.21 -5.94 19.73
N LYS A 7 -1.56 -5.32 20.72
CA LYS A 7 -1.44 -3.85 20.84
C LYS A 7 -0.70 -3.30 19.62
N THR A 8 -1.05 -2.08 19.22
CA THR A 8 -0.34 -1.34 18.17
C THR A 8 1.12 -1.11 18.55
N MET A 9 1.98 -1.10 17.54
CA MET A 9 3.41 -0.83 17.69
C MET A 9 3.65 0.67 17.82
N ASP A 10 4.69 1.05 18.58
CA ASP A 10 5.13 2.45 18.62
C ASP A 10 5.65 2.89 17.24
N GLU A 11 5.43 4.16 16.87
CA GLU A 11 5.84 4.65 15.54
C GLU A 11 7.35 4.60 15.34
N MET A 12 8.15 4.88 16.36
CA MET A 12 9.61 4.80 16.25
C MET A 12 10.06 3.36 16.04
N GLU A 13 9.46 2.42 16.76
CA GLU A 13 9.76 0.98 16.62
C GLU A 13 9.35 0.47 15.24
N ALA A 14 8.12 0.75 14.81
CA ALA A 14 7.61 0.37 13.50
C ALA A 14 8.44 0.98 12.37
N ALA A 15 8.87 2.24 12.54
CA ALA A 15 9.75 2.89 11.59
C ALA A 15 11.10 2.18 11.49
N GLN A 16 11.64 1.52 12.52
CA GLN A 16 12.92 0.80 12.41
C GLN A 16 12.83 -0.58 11.75
N LEU A 17 11.62 -1.09 11.48
CA LEU A 17 11.45 -2.40 10.83
C LEU A 17 12.04 -2.44 9.42
N ASN A 18 12.38 -3.66 8.97
CA ASN A 18 12.81 -3.87 7.61
C ASN A 18 11.67 -3.48 6.64
N ALA A 19 11.97 -2.66 5.63
CA ALA A 19 10.96 -2.17 4.71
C ALA A 19 10.27 -3.27 3.90
N ILE A 20 10.94 -4.40 3.64
CA ILE A 20 10.34 -5.59 3.01
C ILE A 20 9.34 -6.25 3.96
N GLN A 21 9.60 -6.28 5.27
CA GLN A 21 8.64 -6.82 6.24
C GLN A 21 7.40 -5.93 6.34
N LEU A 22 7.58 -4.60 6.30
CA LEU A 22 6.47 -3.66 6.23
C LEU A 22 5.67 -3.87 4.94
N ALA A 23 6.34 -3.95 3.79
CA ALA A 23 5.70 -4.18 2.50
C ALA A 23 4.92 -5.51 2.46
N TYR A 24 5.50 -6.58 3.00
CA TYR A 24 4.84 -7.89 3.09
C TYR A 24 3.48 -7.81 3.80
N LEU A 25 3.40 -7.09 4.93
CA LEU A 25 2.12 -6.89 5.61
C LEU A 25 1.22 -5.92 4.85
N GLY A 26 1.80 -4.83 4.33
CA GLY A 26 1.08 -3.78 3.63
C GLY A 26 0.40 -4.22 2.34
N ASP A 27 1.00 -5.15 1.59
CA ASP A 27 0.38 -5.78 0.42
C ASP A 27 -0.96 -6.45 0.81
N THR A 28 -0.97 -7.21 1.91
CA THR A 28 -2.20 -7.83 2.43
C THR A 28 -3.21 -6.79 2.89
N VAL A 29 -2.76 -5.72 3.55
CA VAL A 29 -3.64 -4.63 4.00
C VAL A 29 -4.29 -3.92 2.81
N TRP A 30 -3.51 -3.57 1.78
CA TRP A 30 -4.01 -2.91 0.59
C TRP A 30 -4.97 -3.80 -0.19
N GLU A 31 -4.61 -5.07 -0.43
CA GLU A 31 -5.48 -6.02 -1.12
C GLU A 31 -6.80 -6.22 -0.36
N MET A 32 -6.77 -6.32 0.98
CA MET A 32 -7.97 -6.40 1.80
C MET A 32 -8.88 -5.19 1.61
N ILE A 33 -8.32 -3.97 1.60
CA ILE A 33 -9.06 -2.72 1.38
C ILE A 33 -9.72 -2.73 -0.01
N VAL A 34 -8.97 -3.09 -1.05
CA VAL A 34 -9.47 -3.19 -2.42
C VAL A 34 -10.61 -4.20 -2.51
N ARG A 35 -10.43 -5.41 -1.97
CA ARG A 35 -11.47 -6.46 -1.95
C ARG A 35 -12.71 -6.03 -1.17
N TYR A 36 -12.53 -5.37 -0.03
CA TYR A 36 -13.64 -4.82 0.77
C TYR A 36 -14.45 -3.80 -0.04
N LYS A 37 -13.80 -2.92 -0.80
CA LYS A 37 -14.51 -1.96 -1.65
C LYS A 37 -15.24 -2.62 -2.81
N LEU A 38 -14.67 -3.68 -3.38
CA LEU A 38 -15.27 -4.40 -4.51
C LEU A 38 -16.46 -5.28 -4.09
N ILE A 39 -16.52 -5.78 -2.84
CA ILE A 39 -17.59 -6.71 -2.40
C ILE A 39 -18.99 -6.07 -2.46
N SER A 40 -19.06 -4.75 -2.28
CA SER A 40 -20.31 -3.98 -2.33
C SER A 40 -20.81 -3.73 -3.76
N ARG A 41 -20.01 -4.08 -4.77
CA ARG A 41 -20.36 -3.91 -6.19
C ARG A 41 -21.13 -5.15 -6.68
N LYS A 42 -22.01 -4.96 -7.66
CA LYS A 42 -22.78 -6.06 -8.31
C LYS A 42 -21.93 -6.89 -9.27
N TYR A 43 -20.70 -7.22 -8.88
CA TYR A 43 -19.78 -8.04 -9.66
C TYR A 43 -19.90 -9.51 -9.29
N ASN A 44 -19.72 -10.40 -10.27
CA ASN A 44 -19.45 -11.81 -9.98
C ASN A 44 -17.98 -11.97 -9.50
N VAL A 45 -17.67 -13.12 -8.90
CA VAL A 45 -16.34 -13.39 -8.31
C VAL A 45 -15.21 -13.24 -9.33
N HIS A 46 -15.41 -13.69 -10.58
CA HIS A 46 -14.42 -13.57 -11.64
C HIS A 46 -14.10 -12.11 -11.98
N HIS A 47 -15.13 -11.29 -12.11
CA HIS A 47 -14.97 -9.87 -12.38
C HIS A 47 -14.33 -9.15 -11.19
N MET A 48 -14.73 -9.50 -9.95
CA MET A 48 -14.10 -8.98 -8.75
C MET A 48 -12.60 -9.29 -8.68
N HIS A 49 -12.20 -10.54 -8.99
CA HIS A 49 -10.80 -10.92 -9.04
C HIS A 49 -10.02 -10.11 -10.08
N LYS A 50 -10.55 -9.99 -11.31
CA LYS A 50 -9.92 -9.18 -12.37
C LYS A 50 -9.75 -7.72 -11.96
N LYS A 51 -10.77 -7.11 -11.34
CA LYS A 51 -10.69 -5.73 -10.84
C LYS A 51 -9.72 -5.58 -9.68
N CYS A 52 -9.65 -6.56 -8.79
CA CYS A 52 -8.69 -6.57 -7.71
C CYS A 52 -7.26 -6.57 -8.27
N VAL A 53 -6.94 -7.52 -9.16
CA VAL A 53 -5.62 -7.61 -9.83
C VAL A 53 -5.26 -6.31 -10.57
N SER A 54 -6.23 -5.67 -11.24
CA SER A 54 -5.98 -4.40 -11.93
C SER A 54 -5.73 -3.21 -11.01
N LEU A 55 -5.96 -3.32 -9.70
CA LEU A 55 -5.74 -2.26 -8.71
C LEU A 55 -4.54 -2.54 -7.79
N VAL A 56 -4.20 -3.82 -7.57
CA VAL A 56 -3.11 -4.22 -6.67
C VAL A 56 -1.80 -4.54 -7.40
N ASN A 57 -1.75 -4.50 -8.72
CA ASN A 57 -0.50 -4.71 -9.47
C ASN A 57 0.47 -3.53 -9.29
N ALA A 58 1.76 -3.78 -9.54
CA ALA A 58 2.85 -2.83 -9.33
C ALA A 58 2.66 -1.50 -10.09
N HIS A 59 2.25 -1.56 -11.36
CA HIS A 59 1.98 -0.36 -12.17
C HIS A 59 0.91 0.53 -11.54
N SER A 60 -0.23 -0.07 -11.13
CA SER A 60 -1.31 0.67 -10.48
C SER A 60 -0.86 1.28 -9.16
N GLN A 61 -0.11 0.55 -8.34
CA GLN A 61 0.42 1.08 -7.08
C GLN A 61 1.43 2.21 -7.31
N TYR A 62 2.27 2.13 -8.36
CA TYR A 62 3.17 3.20 -8.77
C TYR A 62 2.42 4.49 -9.11
N MET A 63 1.38 4.39 -9.95
CA MET A 63 0.56 5.54 -10.33
C MET A 63 -0.17 6.14 -9.12
N ILE A 64 -0.73 5.29 -8.26
CA ILE A 64 -1.39 5.69 -7.01
C ILE A 64 -0.41 6.42 -6.10
N LEU A 65 0.79 5.88 -5.88
CA LEU A 65 1.80 6.50 -5.02
C LEU A 65 2.17 7.90 -5.51
N GLY A 66 2.32 8.07 -6.83
CA GLY A 66 2.55 9.38 -7.43
C GLY A 66 1.44 10.39 -7.14
N SER A 67 0.17 9.94 -7.12
CA SER A 67 -0.98 10.82 -6.85
C SER A 67 -1.14 11.26 -5.39
N ILE A 68 -0.57 10.51 -4.45
CA ILE A 68 -0.70 10.79 -3.01
C ILE A 68 0.57 11.40 -2.41
N GLN A 69 1.62 11.60 -3.21
CA GLN A 69 2.95 11.94 -2.71
C GLN A 69 2.98 13.26 -1.91
N ASP A 70 2.18 14.25 -2.30
CA ASP A 70 2.10 15.55 -1.64
C ASP A 70 1.27 15.53 -0.35
N GLU A 71 0.40 14.52 -0.18
CA GLU A 71 -0.39 14.29 1.03
C GLU A 71 0.45 13.67 2.16
N LEU A 72 1.60 13.05 1.84
CA LEU A 72 2.40 12.32 2.80
C LEU A 72 3.15 13.25 3.76
N THR A 73 3.18 12.86 5.02
CA THR A 73 4.05 13.44 6.05
C THR A 73 5.51 13.05 5.80
N GLU A 74 6.45 13.76 6.43
CA GLU A 74 7.88 13.44 6.28
C GLU A 74 8.23 12.03 6.75
N THR A 75 7.61 11.55 7.84
CA THR A 75 7.78 10.16 8.30
C THR A 75 7.28 9.16 7.25
N GLU A 76 6.08 9.37 6.69
CA GLU A 76 5.51 8.51 5.66
C GLU A 76 6.37 8.50 4.38
N LYS A 77 6.87 9.67 3.96
CA LYS A 77 7.81 9.78 2.83
C LYS A 77 9.09 8.98 3.06
N GLU A 78 9.64 9.01 4.27
CA GLU A 78 10.83 8.25 4.62
C GLU A 78 10.57 6.73 4.59
N ILE A 79 9.41 6.27 5.07
CA ILE A 79 9.00 4.85 4.96
C ILE A 79 8.92 4.44 3.48
N VAL A 80 8.24 5.23 2.65
CA VAL A 80 8.13 4.98 1.20
C VAL A 80 9.51 4.93 0.56
N ARG A 81 10.38 5.90 0.84
CA ARG A 81 11.74 5.98 0.30
C ARG A 81 12.55 4.73 0.66
N ARG A 82 12.40 4.21 1.88
CA ARG A 82 13.07 2.97 2.31
C ARG A 82 12.53 1.74 1.61
N GLY A 83 11.21 1.64 1.42
CA GLY A 83 10.60 0.56 0.63
C GLY A 83 11.11 0.57 -0.81
N ARG A 84 11.16 1.73 -1.47
CA ARG A 84 11.73 1.88 -2.83
C ARG A 84 13.18 1.39 -2.94
N ASN A 85 13.97 1.62 -1.91
CA ASN A 85 15.39 1.24 -1.90
C ASN A 85 15.64 -0.17 -1.33
N ALA A 86 14.61 -0.88 -0.87
CA ALA A 86 14.76 -2.14 -0.16
C ALA A 86 15.30 -3.27 -1.07
N HIS A 87 15.05 -3.16 -2.37
CA HIS A 87 15.52 -4.10 -3.39
C HIS A 87 16.81 -3.66 -4.10
N ALA A 88 17.55 -2.66 -3.59
CA ALA A 88 18.79 -2.18 -4.22
C ALA A 88 19.85 -3.28 -4.49
N ARG A 89 19.75 -4.45 -3.84
CA ARG A 89 20.62 -5.61 -4.05
C ARG A 89 19.97 -6.78 -4.81
N HIS A 90 18.67 -6.75 -5.07
CA HIS A 90 17.91 -7.82 -5.71
C HIS A 90 17.10 -7.23 -6.86
N ALA A 91 17.47 -7.58 -8.09
CA ALA A 91 16.79 -7.07 -9.28
C ALA A 91 15.30 -7.44 -9.26
N ALA A 92 14.47 -6.54 -9.78
CA ALA A 92 13.07 -6.83 -10.04
C ALA A 92 12.92 -8.11 -10.87
N PRO A 93 11.81 -8.87 -10.71
CA PRO A 93 11.52 -10.00 -11.58
C PRO A 93 11.61 -9.61 -13.07
N ARG A 94 12.07 -10.53 -13.93
CA ARG A 94 12.34 -10.25 -15.37
C ARG A 94 11.19 -9.60 -16.16
N ASN A 95 9.96 -9.71 -15.68
CA ASN A 95 8.75 -9.23 -16.35
C ASN A 95 8.14 -7.98 -15.68
N GLN A 96 8.86 -7.34 -14.76
CA GLN A 96 8.39 -6.12 -14.08
C GLN A 96 9.33 -4.96 -14.38
N ASP A 97 8.74 -3.77 -14.54
CA ASP A 97 9.49 -2.53 -14.61
C ASP A 97 10.16 -2.29 -13.23
N PRO A 98 11.50 -2.08 -13.17
CA PRO A 98 12.19 -1.91 -11.90
C PRO A 98 11.72 -0.70 -11.08
N ASP A 99 11.33 0.40 -11.73
CA ASP A 99 10.89 1.61 -11.05
C ASP A 99 9.48 1.43 -10.48
N GLU A 100 8.59 0.77 -11.23
CA GLU A 100 7.26 0.41 -10.75
C GLU A 100 7.32 -0.58 -9.58
N TYR A 101 8.18 -1.59 -9.68
CA TYR A 101 8.37 -2.57 -8.60
C TYR A 101 8.90 -1.92 -7.33
N ALA A 102 9.92 -1.05 -7.46
CA ALA A 102 10.44 -0.30 -6.32
C ALA A 102 9.35 0.60 -5.70
N ALA A 103 8.61 1.33 -6.53
CA ALA A 103 7.53 2.20 -6.07
C ALA A 103 6.41 1.42 -5.37
N SER A 104 5.98 0.28 -5.91
CA SER A 104 4.95 -0.56 -5.28
C SER A 104 5.40 -1.07 -3.91
N THR A 105 6.66 -1.51 -3.78
CA THR A 105 7.22 -1.88 -2.45
C THR A 105 7.22 -0.69 -1.47
N GLY A 106 7.48 0.52 -1.95
CA GLY A 106 7.36 1.75 -1.14
C GLY A 106 5.94 2.01 -0.67
N PHE A 107 4.97 1.85 -1.56
CA PHE A 107 3.55 2.00 -1.27
C PHE A 107 3.07 0.95 -0.26
N GLU A 108 3.41 -0.32 -0.47
CA GLU A 108 3.09 -1.41 0.46
C GLU A 108 3.71 -1.14 1.85
N ALA A 109 4.99 -0.73 1.90
CA ALA A 109 5.64 -0.41 3.18
C ALA A 109 4.91 0.68 3.97
N LEU A 110 4.36 1.69 3.29
CA LEU A 110 3.54 2.73 3.91
C LEU A 110 2.29 2.14 4.58
N PHE A 111 1.52 1.31 3.86
CA PHE A 111 0.31 0.70 4.42
C PHE A 111 0.62 -0.29 5.55
N GLY A 112 1.74 -1.01 5.47
CA GLY A 112 2.23 -1.87 6.54
C GLY A 112 2.55 -1.07 7.81
N PHE A 113 3.27 0.05 7.66
CA PHE A 113 3.60 0.95 8.77
C PHE A 113 2.34 1.49 9.46
N LEU A 114 1.45 2.11 8.68
CA LEU A 114 0.21 2.70 9.20
C LEU A 114 -0.67 1.67 9.90
N TYR A 115 -0.71 0.44 9.38
CA TYR A 115 -1.46 -0.64 10.01
C TYR A 115 -0.81 -1.05 11.34
N LEU A 116 0.50 -1.27 11.41
CA LEU A 116 1.16 -1.67 12.65
C LEU A 116 1.03 -0.62 13.77
N THR A 117 1.07 0.66 13.41
CA THR A 117 0.92 1.78 14.36
C THR A 117 -0.54 2.10 14.69
N GLY A 118 -1.50 1.40 14.06
CA GLY A 118 -2.92 1.56 14.33
C GLY A 118 -3.54 2.85 13.80
N GLN A 119 -2.93 3.47 12.80
CA GLN A 119 -3.39 4.72 12.20
C GLN A 119 -4.55 4.49 11.19
N ASP A 120 -5.62 3.84 11.64
CA ASP A 120 -6.78 3.46 10.83
C ASP A 120 -7.43 4.68 10.15
N GLU A 121 -7.53 5.81 10.86
CA GLU A 121 -8.05 7.05 10.31
C GLU A 121 -7.18 7.63 9.19
N ARG A 122 -5.85 7.47 9.30
CA ARG A 122 -4.91 7.91 8.26
C ARG A 122 -5.03 7.04 7.02
N ILE A 123 -5.13 5.72 7.19
CA ILE A 123 -5.41 4.77 6.10
C ILE A 123 -6.70 5.17 5.38
N CYS A 124 -7.79 5.40 6.12
CA CYS A 124 -9.06 5.81 5.53
C CYS A 124 -8.96 7.12 4.73
N ARG A 125 -8.20 8.11 5.22
CA ARG A 125 -7.97 9.38 4.50
C ARG A 125 -7.21 9.17 3.20
N ILE A 126 -6.11 8.43 3.22
CA ILE A 126 -5.32 8.13 2.01
C ILE A 126 -6.19 7.38 1.00
N VAL A 127 -6.91 6.34 1.42
CA VAL A 127 -7.81 5.57 0.55
C VAL A 127 -8.87 6.46 -0.09
N LYS A 128 -9.46 7.38 0.67
CA LYS A 128 -10.46 8.31 0.14
C LYS A 128 -9.87 9.23 -0.93
N HIS A 129 -8.67 9.78 -0.69
CA HIS A 129 -7.97 10.61 -1.68
C HIS A 129 -7.67 9.84 -2.96
N ILE A 130 -7.23 8.57 -2.85
CA ILE A 130 -7.02 7.69 -4.01
C ILE A 130 -8.32 7.49 -4.80
N GLU A 131 -9.45 7.30 -4.13
CA GLU A 131 -10.76 7.14 -4.80
C GLU A 131 -11.19 8.39 -5.56
N GLU A 132 -10.90 9.58 -5.03
CA GLU A 132 -11.19 10.86 -5.68
C GLU A 132 -10.35 11.00 -6.96
N VAL A 133 -9.05 10.74 -6.89
CA VAL A 133 -8.15 10.78 -8.06
C VAL A 133 -8.54 9.76 -9.14
N ILE A 134 -8.91 8.54 -8.76
CA ILE A 134 -9.31 7.49 -9.72
C ILE A 134 -10.70 7.77 -10.34
N SER A 135 -11.56 8.51 -9.66
CA SER A 135 -12.91 8.83 -10.19
C SER A 135 -12.90 10.01 -11.17
N ASP A 136 -11.89 10.88 -11.08
CA ASP A 136 -11.74 12.08 -11.92
C ASP A 136 -10.93 11.83 -13.22
N GLY A 137 -10.46 10.60 -13.45
CA GLY A 137 -9.72 10.17 -14.64
C GLY A 137 -10.43 9.08 -15.44
#